data_AF-A0A2L2Z0K0-F1
#
_entry.id   AF-A0A2L2Z0K0-F1
#
_cell.length_a   1.000
_cell.length_b   1.000
_cell.length_c   1.000
_cell.angle_alpha   90.00
_cell.angle_beta   90.00
_cell.angle_gamma   90.00
#
_symmetry.space_group_name_H-M   'P 1'
#
loop_
_entity.id
_entity.type
_entity.pdbx_description
1 polymer ?
#
loop_
_entity_poly.entity_id
_entity_poly.type
_entity_poly.pdbx_seq_one_letter_code
_entity_poly.pdbx_strand_id
1 'polypeptide(L)'
;ALEEIINLEVWLNKYNPLRGSSYIDLPPVIKQKHAIINVHNTDNRCFMWAVLSALYPIPDRCLHASRCQKYEPYISTLDFTGIEFPVKLKDVPKFEKLNGLSINVYGLTENNNVYPLVITKEEKSRHIDLMYLTNASSSHYAWIKHLSRLLSRLYSKYK
;
A
#
# COMPACT_ATOMS: atom_id res chain seq x y z
N ALA A 1 -12.68 30.57 21.35
CA ALA A 1 -11.27 30.85 21.09
C ALA A 1 -10.62 29.54 20.64
N LEU A 2 -9.95 29.58 19.49
CA LEU A 2 -9.08 28.59 18.83
C LEU A 2 -9.39 27.09 18.99
N GLU A 3 -9.87 26.47 17.91
CA GLU A 3 -9.29 25.19 17.49
C GLU A 3 -8.33 25.52 16.34
N GLU A 4 -7.08 25.68 16.72
CA GLU A 4 -5.97 25.97 15.82
C GLU A 4 -5.72 24.75 14.92
N ILE A 5 -5.70 24.94 13.61
CA ILE A 5 -5.21 23.91 12.67
C ILE A 5 -3.68 23.97 12.75
N ILE A 6 -3.08 23.00 13.45
CA ILE A 6 -1.63 22.92 13.75
C ILE A 6 -0.84 22.42 12.53
N ASN A 7 -1.04 23.05 11.38
CA ASN A 7 -0.46 22.72 10.06
C ASN A 7 -1.14 21.57 9.31
N LEU A 8 -1.56 21.90 8.09
CA LEU A 8 -1.80 20.97 7.00
C LEU A 8 -0.79 21.33 5.90
N GLU A 9 0.34 20.65 5.88
CA GLU A 9 1.40 20.92 4.92
C GLU A 9 1.42 19.83 3.84
N VAL A 10 0.71 20.07 2.74
CA VAL A 10 0.63 19.13 1.61
C VAL A 10 1.72 19.46 0.60
N TRP A 11 2.78 18.66 0.56
CA TRP A 11 3.78 18.75 -0.51
C TRP A 11 3.72 17.57 -1.48
N LEU A 12 3.49 17.95 -2.73
CA LEU A 12 3.18 17.15 -3.91
C LEU A 12 4.41 16.38 -4.40
N ASN A 13 4.31 15.05 -4.45
CA ASN A 13 5.20 14.24 -5.28
C ASN A 13 5.09 14.77 -6.72
N LYS A 14 6.23 15.11 -7.36
CA LYS A 14 6.31 15.75 -8.68
C LYS A 14 5.19 15.29 -9.63
N TYR A 15 4.21 16.17 -9.79
CA TYR A 15 3.03 15.98 -10.62
C TYR A 15 3.41 15.97 -12.10
N ASN A 16 2.96 14.94 -12.84
CA ASN A 16 2.89 14.99 -14.30
C ASN A 16 1.41 14.88 -14.72
N PRO A 17 0.72 16.01 -15.00
CA PRO A 17 -0.74 16.11 -15.19
C PRO A 17 -1.38 15.24 -16.30
N LEU A 18 -0.60 14.44 -17.03
CA LEU A 18 -1.03 13.87 -18.31
C LEU A 18 -1.52 12.42 -18.24
N ARG A 19 -1.65 11.82 -17.05
CA ARG A 19 -2.16 10.45 -16.91
C ARG A 19 -3.06 10.31 -15.69
N GLY A 20 -4.35 10.02 -15.92
CA GLY A 20 -5.31 9.64 -14.90
C GLY A 20 -5.06 8.25 -14.30
N SER A 21 -3.83 7.98 -13.85
CA SER A 21 -3.48 6.75 -13.14
C SER A 21 -3.55 6.98 -11.63
N SER A 22 -4.17 6.06 -10.89
CA SER A 22 -4.15 6.10 -9.41
C SER A 22 -2.76 5.81 -8.80
N TYR A 23 -1.80 5.33 -9.61
CA TYR A 23 -0.45 5.03 -9.17
C TYR A 23 0.26 6.23 -8.53
N ILE A 24 0.78 6.02 -7.31
CA ILE A 24 1.65 6.96 -6.61
C ILE A 24 3.02 6.31 -6.46
N ASP A 25 4.08 6.99 -6.92
CA ASP A 25 5.44 6.46 -6.76
C ASP A 25 5.92 6.54 -5.31
N LEU A 26 6.78 5.61 -4.92
CA LEU A 26 7.35 5.56 -3.59
C LEU A 26 8.38 6.69 -3.41
N PRO A 27 8.46 7.32 -2.23
CA PRO A 27 9.56 8.22 -1.91
C PRO A 27 10.92 7.53 -2.12
N PRO A 28 11.95 8.23 -2.63
CA PRO A 28 13.24 7.62 -2.96
C PRO A 28 13.87 6.82 -1.82
N VAL A 29 13.75 7.32 -0.58
CA VAL A 29 14.27 6.66 0.63
C VAL A 29 13.60 5.31 0.90
N ILE A 30 12.31 5.19 0.58
CA ILE A 30 11.56 3.94 0.73
C ILE A 30 11.85 3.00 -0.44
N LYS A 31 11.95 3.55 -1.67
CA LYS A 31 12.26 2.79 -2.89
C LYS A 31 13.61 2.08 -2.80
N GLN A 32 14.64 2.76 -2.27
CA GLN A 32 15.99 2.22 -2.05
C GLN A 32 16.03 1.03 -1.07
N LYS A 33 15.02 0.89 -0.20
CA LYS A 33 14.96 -0.25 0.71
C LYS A 33 14.57 -1.53 -0.03
N HIS A 34 14.05 -1.47 -1.25
CA HIS A 34 13.57 -2.64 -2.00
C HIS A 34 12.66 -3.53 -1.13
N ALA A 35 11.83 -2.92 -0.29
CA ALA A 35 10.98 -3.58 0.70
C ALA A 35 9.51 -3.62 0.28
N ILE A 36 9.16 -2.91 -0.79
CA ILE A 36 7.78 -2.73 -1.27
C ILE A 36 7.71 -3.11 -2.74
N ILE A 37 6.67 -3.86 -3.11
CA ILE A 37 6.25 -4.08 -4.49
C ILE A 37 5.11 -3.10 -4.78
N ASN A 38 5.41 -2.11 -5.60
CA ASN A 38 4.45 -1.11 -6.03
C ASN A 38 3.98 -1.43 -7.46
N VAL A 39 2.84 -2.10 -7.59
CA VAL A 39 2.29 -2.49 -8.89
C VAL A 39 1.77 -1.25 -9.63
N HIS A 40 2.24 -1.04 -10.86
CA HIS A 40 1.83 0.07 -11.71
C HIS A 40 0.48 -0.21 -12.36
N ASN A 41 -0.56 0.46 -11.88
CA ASN A 41 -1.91 0.38 -12.41
C ASN A 41 -2.38 1.74 -12.95
N THR A 42 -3.28 1.68 -13.95
CA THR A 42 -3.94 2.87 -14.53
C THR A 42 -5.41 2.97 -14.14
N ASP A 43 -5.92 2.00 -13.38
CA ASP A 43 -7.30 1.94 -12.88
C ASP A 43 -7.38 2.38 -11.41
N ASN A 44 -8.53 2.22 -10.74
CA ASN A 44 -8.71 2.51 -9.31
C ASN A 44 -8.62 1.24 -8.43
N ARG A 45 -7.90 0.20 -8.87
CA ARG A 45 -7.86 -1.13 -8.23
C ARG A 45 -6.52 -1.44 -7.55
N CYS A 46 -5.76 -0.43 -7.16
CA CYS A 46 -4.45 -0.59 -6.50
C CYS A 46 -4.48 -1.52 -5.27
N PHE A 47 -5.55 -1.50 -4.47
CA PHE A 47 -5.73 -2.44 -3.36
C PHE A 47 -5.72 -3.90 -3.83
N MET A 48 -6.49 -4.22 -4.88
CA MET A 48 -6.52 -5.57 -5.48
C MET A 48 -5.14 -5.98 -5.98
N TRP A 49 -4.46 -5.09 -6.71
CA TRP A 49 -3.13 -5.35 -7.24
C TRP A 49 -2.09 -5.58 -6.14
N ALA A 50 -2.14 -4.81 -5.06
CA ALA A 50 -1.26 -4.99 -3.91
C ALA A 50 -1.50 -6.34 -3.23
N VAL A 51 -2.76 -6.71 -2.95
CA VAL A 51 -3.10 -8.01 -2.36
C VAL A 51 -2.67 -9.17 -3.27
N LEU A 52 -2.95 -9.10 -4.58
CA LEU A 52 -2.53 -10.15 -5.52
C LEU A 52 -1.01 -10.28 -5.58
N SER A 53 -0.27 -9.17 -5.52
CA SER A 53 1.19 -9.22 -5.51
C SER A 53 1.76 -9.92 -4.27
N ALA A 54 1.07 -9.81 -3.13
CA ALA A 54 1.42 -10.50 -1.90
C ALA A 54 1.09 -12.00 -1.92
N LEU A 55 -0.05 -12.35 -2.51
CA LEU A 55 -0.53 -13.74 -2.58
C LEU A 55 0.18 -14.56 -3.65
N TYR A 56 0.60 -13.92 -4.74
CA TYR A 56 1.26 -14.54 -5.88
C TYR A 56 2.61 -13.86 -6.14
N PRO A 57 3.54 -13.90 -5.17
CA PRO A 57 4.78 -13.14 -5.26
C PRO A 57 5.65 -13.64 -6.40
N ILE A 58 6.18 -12.70 -7.17
CA ILE A 58 7.12 -12.98 -8.25
C ILE A 58 8.53 -12.73 -7.70
N PRO A 59 9.49 -13.64 -7.93
CA PRO A 59 10.86 -13.45 -7.45
C PRO A 59 11.44 -12.10 -7.89
N ASP A 60 12.13 -11.42 -6.97
CA ASP A 60 12.72 -10.07 -7.16
C ASP A 60 13.62 -9.92 -8.38
N ARG A 61 14.19 -11.03 -8.85
CA ARG A 61 15.06 -11.10 -10.03
C ARG A 61 14.30 -10.87 -11.34
N CYS A 62 12.98 -10.97 -11.31
CA CYS A 62 12.13 -10.71 -12.46
C CYS A 62 11.82 -9.22 -12.54
N LEU A 63 12.28 -8.56 -13.61
CA LEU A 63 12.12 -7.13 -13.93
C LEU A 63 10.65 -6.62 -14.01
N HIS A 64 9.66 -7.44 -13.65
CA HIS A 64 8.25 -7.27 -14.00
C HIS A 64 7.28 -7.52 -12.85
N ALA A 65 7.76 -7.68 -11.61
CA ALA A 65 6.89 -7.83 -10.43
C ALA A 65 5.93 -6.63 -10.24
N SER A 66 6.25 -5.47 -10.80
CA SER A 66 5.40 -4.29 -10.72
C SER A 66 4.36 -4.17 -11.84
N ARG A 67 4.13 -5.21 -12.66
CA ARG A 67 3.18 -5.16 -13.81
C ARG A 67 1.86 -5.86 -13.50
N CYS A 68 0.73 -5.16 -13.68
CA CYS A 68 -0.61 -5.73 -13.47
C CYS A 68 -0.87 -7.03 -14.24
N GLN A 69 -0.39 -7.14 -15.48
CA GLN A 69 -0.65 -8.32 -16.34
C GLN A 69 -0.20 -9.64 -15.73
N LYS A 70 0.77 -9.61 -14.81
CA LYS A 70 1.24 -10.81 -14.12
C LYS A 70 0.25 -11.34 -13.07
N TYR A 71 -0.63 -10.47 -12.61
CA TYR A 71 -1.59 -10.74 -11.55
C TYR A 71 -3.01 -10.91 -12.08
N GLU A 72 -3.28 -10.48 -13.31
CA GLU A 72 -4.58 -10.63 -13.99
C GLU A 72 -5.19 -12.04 -13.90
N PRO A 73 -4.44 -13.14 -14.09
CA PRO A 73 -4.98 -14.50 -13.99
C PRO A 73 -5.57 -14.84 -12.62
N TYR A 74 -5.19 -14.10 -11.57
CA TYR A 74 -5.58 -14.37 -10.19
C TYR A 74 -6.70 -13.45 -9.69
N ILE A 75 -7.21 -12.53 -10.51
CA ILE A 75 -8.26 -11.58 -10.09
C ILE A 75 -9.49 -12.30 -9.51
N SER A 76 -9.90 -13.42 -10.12
CA SER A 76 -11.06 -14.21 -9.70
C SER A 76 -10.88 -14.95 -8.37
N THR A 77 -9.66 -14.96 -7.81
CA THR A 77 -9.37 -15.60 -6.51
C THR A 77 -9.74 -14.73 -5.31
N LEU A 78 -10.07 -13.46 -5.55
CA LEU A 78 -10.43 -12.50 -4.51
C LEU A 78 -11.92 -12.20 -4.55
N ASP A 79 -12.54 -12.17 -3.37
CA ASP A 79 -13.92 -11.77 -3.17
C ASP A 79 -14.01 -10.31 -2.72
N PHE A 80 -14.66 -9.49 -3.54
CA PHE A 80 -14.96 -8.07 -3.30
C PHE A 80 -16.47 -7.82 -3.11
N THR A 81 -17.26 -8.84 -2.75
CA THR A 81 -18.71 -8.72 -2.64
C THR A 81 -19.12 -7.62 -1.65
N GLY A 82 -19.80 -6.60 -2.18
CA GLY A 82 -20.22 -5.41 -1.45
C GLY A 82 -19.07 -4.50 -1.01
N ILE A 83 -17.92 -4.54 -1.70
CA ILE A 83 -16.81 -3.61 -1.54
C ILE A 83 -16.64 -2.88 -2.87
N GLU A 84 -16.69 -1.55 -2.82
CA GLU A 84 -16.51 -0.70 -3.99
C GLU A 84 -15.06 -0.27 -4.17
N PHE A 85 -14.66 -0.05 -5.43
CA PHE A 85 -13.36 0.54 -5.75
C PHE A 85 -13.47 2.07 -5.88
N PRO A 86 -12.46 2.84 -5.42
CA PRO A 86 -11.27 2.38 -4.69
C PRO A 86 -11.60 1.94 -3.25
N VAL A 87 -10.93 0.87 -2.79
CA VAL A 87 -11.18 0.29 -1.46
C VAL A 87 -10.75 1.27 -0.36
N LYS A 88 -11.70 1.65 0.50
CA LYS A 88 -11.47 2.54 1.63
C LYS A 88 -10.88 1.75 2.80
N LEU A 89 -10.09 2.41 3.64
CA LEU A 89 -9.49 1.80 4.84
C LEU A 89 -10.53 1.10 5.74
N LYS A 90 -11.73 1.69 5.86
CA LYS A 90 -12.85 1.14 6.65
C LYS A 90 -13.39 -0.19 6.12
N ASP A 91 -13.19 -0.50 4.84
CA ASP A 91 -13.69 -1.71 4.19
C ASP A 91 -12.65 -2.85 4.20
N VAL A 92 -11.41 -2.58 4.62
CA VAL A 92 -10.35 -3.59 4.76
C VAL A 92 -10.76 -4.73 5.71
N PRO A 93 -11.35 -4.47 6.90
CA PRO A 93 -11.81 -5.55 7.77
C PRO A 93 -12.92 -6.42 7.16
N LYS A 94 -13.73 -5.85 6.26
CA LYS A 94 -14.73 -6.62 5.51
C LYS A 94 -14.04 -7.53 4.49
N PHE A 95 -13.06 -7.00 3.77
CA PHE A 95 -12.26 -7.76 2.80
C PHE A 95 -11.53 -8.95 3.45
N GLU A 96 -10.90 -8.73 4.62
CA GLU A 96 -10.21 -9.77 5.40
C GLU A 96 -11.13 -10.96 5.73
N LYS A 97 -12.38 -10.67 6.10
CA LYS A 97 -13.38 -11.69 6.43
C LYS A 97 -13.80 -12.49 5.20
N LEU A 98 -14.10 -11.82 4.09
CA LEU A 98 -14.51 -12.47 2.84
C LEU A 98 -13.45 -13.42 2.29
N ASN A 99 -12.17 -13.05 2.42
CA ASN A 99 -11.06 -13.79 1.80
C ASN A 99 -10.28 -14.69 2.77
N GLY A 100 -10.69 -14.76 4.04
CA GLY A 100 -10.02 -15.62 5.02
C GLY A 100 -8.55 -15.25 5.29
N LEU A 101 -8.21 -13.96 5.18
CA LEU A 101 -6.84 -13.44 5.33
C LEU A 101 -6.78 -12.37 6.41
N SER A 102 -5.57 -11.92 6.74
CA SER A 102 -5.34 -10.82 7.67
C SER A 102 -4.45 -9.75 7.04
N ILE A 103 -4.75 -8.48 7.27
CA ILE A 103 -4.11 -7.33 6.63
C ILE A 103 -3.76 -6.28 7.68
N ASN A 104 -2.52 -5.84 7.64
CA ASN A 104 -2.11 -4.58 8.23
C ASN A 104 -1.94 -3.53 7.13
N VAL A 105 -2.34 -2.30 7.40
CA VAL A 105 -2.13 -1.16 6.51
C VAL A 105 -1.34 -0.09 7.26
N TYR A 106 -0.24 0.36 6.67
CA TYR A 106 0.62 1.40 7.20
C TYR A 106 0.63 2.63 6.31
N GLY A 107 0.70 3.81 6.91
CA GLY A 107 0.95 5.07 6.23
C GLY A 107 2.42 5.50 6.32
N LEU A 108 2.75 6.55 5.57
CA LEU A 108 4.04 7.26 5.67
C LEU A 108 3.81 8.69 6.13
N THR A 109 4.57 9.13 7.14
CA THR A 109 4.63 10.54 7.49
C THR A 109 5.50 11.30 6.49
N GLU A 110 5.47 12.63 6.55
CA GLU A 110 6.35 13.51 5.78
C GLU A 110 7.84 13.17 5.94
N ASN A 111 8.24 12.75 7.14
CA ASN A 111 9.60 12.33 7.46
C ASN A 111 9.93 10.89 7.02
N ASN A 112 9.07 10.26 6.21
CA ASN A 112 9.16 8.86 5.78
C ASN A 112 9.14 7.85 6.94
N ASN A 113 8.55 8.22 8.08
CA ASN A 113 8.31 7.28 9.18
C ASN A 113 7.04 6.49 8.89
N VAL A 114 7.10 5.19 9.15
CA VAL A 114 5.98 4.27 8.93
C VAL A 114 5.11 4.26 10.20
N TYR A 115 3.80 4.36 10.04
CA TYR A 115 2.85 4.31 11.15
C TYR A 115 1.62 3.45 10.79
N PRO A 116 0.98 2.79 11.76
CA PRO A 116 -0.19 1.96 11.50
C PRO A 116 -1.43 2.80 11.19
N LEU A 117 -2.23 2.37 10.20
CA LEU A 117 -3.54 2.92 9.85
C LEU A 117 -4.67 1.94 10.14
N VAL A 118 -4.47 0.67 9.78
CA VAL A 118 -5.37 -0.44 10.07
C VAL A 118 -4.51 -1.59 10.56
N ILE A 119 -4.82 -2.13 11.73
CA ILE A 119 -4.13 -3.30 12.27
C ILE A 119 -5.16 -4.38 12.52
N THR A 120 -4.89 -5.55 11.96
CA THR A 120 -5.73 -6.71 12.16
C THR A 120 -5.73 -7.12 13.63
N LYS A 121 -6.87 -7.57 14.15
CA LYS A 121 -6.96 -8.03 15.55
C LYS A 121 -6.32 -9.39 15.76
N GLU A 122 -6.29 -10.21 14.71
CA GLU A 122 -5.81 -11.57 14.73
C GLU A 122 -5.03 -11.85 13.44
N GLU A 123 -3.74 -12.17 13.60
CA GLU A 123 -2.90 -12.56 12.49
C GLU A 123 -3.24 -13.99 12.06
N LYS A 124 -3.61 -14.15 10.80
CA LYS A 124 -3.90 -15.44 10.17
C LYS A 124 -2.66 -15.95 9.45
N SER A 125 -2.66 -17.25 9.11
CA SER A 125 -1.59 -17.88 8.32
C SER A 125 -1.26 -17.14 7.02
N ARG A 126 -2.27 -16.54 6.38
CA ARG A 126 -2.11 -15.62 5.25
C ARG A 126 -2.20 -14.18 5.75
N HIS A 127 -1.05 -13.61 6.10
CA HIS A 127 -0.91 -12.23 6.54
C HIS A 127 -0.30 -11.36 5.44
N ILE A 128 -0.80 -10.13 5.28
CA ILE A 128 -0.33 -9.18 4.28
C ILE A 128 -0.14 -7.79 4.93
N ASP A 129 1.07 -7.26 4.84
CA ASP A 129 1.35 -5.87 5.17
C ASP A 129 1.24 -4.99 3.92
N LEU A 130 0.40 -3.95 3.97
CA LEU A 130 0.20 -2.99 2.88
C LEU A 130 0.69 -1.59 3.28
N MET A 131 1.24 -0.89 2.30
CA MET A 131 1.55 0.53 2.37
C MET A 131 0.42 1.33 1.72
N TYR A 132 -0.09 2.33 2.42
CA TYR A 132 -1.07 3.29 1.93
C TYR A 132 -0.39 4.63 1.68
N LEU A 133 -0.29 4.99 0.41
CA LEU A 133 0.26 6.25 -0.07
C LEU A 133 -0.89 7.20 -0.37
N THR A 134 -0.72 8.47 -0.03
CA THR A 134 -1.68 9.53 -0.36
C THR A 134 -0.95 10.71 -0.98
N ASN A 135 -1.60 11.35 -1.94
CA ASN A 135 -1.23 12.69 -2.40
C ASN A 135 -2.48 13.59 -2.29
N ALA A 136 -2.42 14.80 -2.87
CA ALA A 136 -3.53 15.77 -2.79
C ALA A 136 -4.85 15.29 -3.41
N SER A 137 -4.82 14.34 -4.35
CA SER A 137 -5.99 13.96 -5.16
C SER A 137 -6.29 12.45 -5.18
N SER A 138 -5.34 11.61 -4.79
CA SER A 138 -5.47 10.16 -4.88
C SER A 138 -4.81 9.44 -3.71
N SER A 139 -5.20 8.19 -3.55
CA SER A 139 -4.59 7.23 -2.65
C SER A 139 -4.21 5.96 -3.40
N HIS A 140 -3.20 5.26 -2.89
CA HIS A 140 -2.62 4.10 -3.56
C HIS A 140 -2.13 3.06 -2.55
N TYR A 141 -2.41 1.78 -2.83
CA TYR A 141 -1.91 0.68 -2.02
C TYR A 141 -0.74 -0.01 -2.71
N ALA A 142 0.28 -0.39 -1.94
CA ALA A 142 1.40 -1.19 -2.39
C ALA A 142 1.73 -2.29 -1.36
N TRP A 143 2.29 -3.41 -1.80
CA TRP A 143 2.58 -4.52 -0.90
C TRP A 143 3.94 -4.35 -0.21
N ILE A 144 3.98 -4.42 1.13
CA ILE A 144 5.21 -4.46 1.91
C ILE A 144 5.65 -5.92 2.03
N LYS A 145 6.61 -6.33 1.19
CA LYS A 145 7.16 -7.70 1.21
C LYS A 145 8.18 -7.93 2.34
N HIS A 146 8.81 -6.88 2.84
CA HIS A 146 9.84 -6.97 3.89
C HIS A 146 9.68 -5.84 4.92
N LEU A 147 8.77 -6.03 5.86
CA LEU A 147 8.49 -5.03 6.91
C LEU A 147 9.75 -4.70 7.73
N SER A 148 10.54 -5.69 8.14
CA SER A 148 11.78 -5.48 8.89
C SER A 148 12.78 -4.58 8.15
N ARG A 149 12.95 -4.78 6.83
CA ARG A 149 13.83 -3.96 5.99
C ARG A 149 13.29 -2.53 5.87
N LEU A 150 11.97 -2.39 5.75
CA LEU A 150 11.29 -1.10 5.73
C LEU A 150 11.55 -0.31 7.02
N LEU A 151 11.56 -0.97 8.18
CA LEU A 151 11.69 -0.33 9.51
C LEU A 151 13.14 -0.18 10.00
N SER A 152 14.13 -0.75 9.30
CA SER A 152 15.54 -0.81 9.75
C SER A 152 16.18 0.52 10.19
N ARG A 153 15.77 1.68 9.63
CA ARG A 153 16.26 3.00 10.03
C ARG A 153 15.59 3.58 11.29
N LEU A 154 14.40 3.12 11.68
CA LEU A 154 13.72 3.60 12.90
C LEU A 154 14.46 3.13 14.16
N TYR A 155 15.08 1.96 14.12
CA TYR A 155 15.83 1.40 15.24
C TYR A 155 17.25 1.96 15.39
N SER A 156 17.84 2.51 14.33
CA SER A 156 19.21 3.05 14.37
C SER A 156 19.34 4.40 15.07
N LYS A 157 18.25 5.11 15.33
CA LYS A 157 18.24 6.40 16.06
C LYS A 157 18.17 6.27 17.58
N TYR A 158 18.02 5.04 18.10
CA TYR A 158 17.97 4.74 19.54
C TYR A 158 19.25 4.05 20.04
N LYS A 159 20.37 4.24 19.34
CA LYS A 159 21.71 3.84 19.78
C LYS A 159 22.63 5.06 19.81
#